data_AF-A0ABD2ZFM4-F1
#
_entry.id   AF-A0ABD2ZFM4-F1
#
_cell.length_a   1.000
_cell.length_b   1.000
_cell.length_c   1.000
_cell.angle_alpha   90.00
_cell.angle_beta   90.00
_cell.angle_gamma   90.00
#
_symmetry.space_group_name_H-M   'P 1'
#
loop_
_entity.id
_entity.type
_entity.pdbx_description
1 polymer ?
#
loop_
_entity_poly.entity_id
_entity_poly.type
_entity_poly.pdbx_seq_one_letter_code
_entity_poly.pdbx_strand_id
1 'polypeptide(L)'
;MEVKSDLLDILLDVMENENCEVKFTRNHLKALILCWTDTSSSAVDWASAEVINHPGILQNAQKEIDHVVGHQSLMEESDDPNLPYIQAIMKEPLWLNPSVPPLEETQSIGRAQWSLGPKDSWVMIRHIGPRPFSTGRRGCPGMVLSMHELPIVVAAIIQCFDWKIPCLSEE
;
A
#
# COMPACT_ATOMS: atom_id res chain seq x y z
N MET A 1 -24.67 -7.72 21.55
CA MET A 1 -23.92 -6.87 20.61
C MET A 1 -22.60 -7.60 20.41
N GLU A 2 -22.47 -8.31 19.30
CA GLU A 2 -21.26 -9.09 18.99
C GLU A 2 -20.16 -8.08 18.70
N VAL A 3 -19.24 -7.89 19.64
CA VAL A 3 -18.07 -7.05 19.42
C VAL A 3 -17.22 -7.81 18.43
N LYS A 4 -17.20 -7.38 17.17
CA LYS A 4 -16.19 -7.83 16.21
C LYS A 4 -14.84 -7.50 16.84
N SER A 5 -14.01 -8.52 17.00
CA SER A 5 -12.63 -8.34 17.43
C SER A 5 -11.88 -7.59 16.35
N ASP A 6 -11.43 -6.38 16.66
CA ASP A 6 -10.68 -5.58 15.71
C ASP A 6 -9.20 -6.00 15.73
N LEU A 7 -8.42 -5.60 14.72
CA LEU A 7 -6.99 -5.90 14.66
C LEU A 7 -6.26 -5.45 15.93
N LEU A 8 -6.67 -4.31 16.49
CA LEU A 8 -6.09 -3.79 17.72
C LEU A 8 -6.37 -4.70 18.92
N ASP A 9 -7.58 -5.24 19.03
CA ASP A 9 -7.95 -6.17 20.10
C ASP A 9 -7.11 -7.44 20.03
N ILE A 10 -6.94 -8.00 18.83
CA ILE A 10 -6.09 -9.17 18.59
C ILE A 10 -4.63 -8.87 18.97
N LEU A 11 -4.11 -7.70 18.59
CA LEU A 11 -2.74 -7.31 18.92
C LEU A 11 -2.55 -7.09 20.43
N LEU A 12 -3.57 -6.55 21.12
CA LEU A 12 -3.56 -6.39 22.58
C LEU A 12 -3.62 -7.74 23.29
N ASP A 13 -4.47 -8.67 22.84
CA ASP A 13 -4.52 -10.04 23.37
C ASP A 13 -3.17 -10.76 23.21
N VAL A 14 -2.51 -10.59 22.06
CA VAL A 14 -1.16 -11.13 21.82
C VAL A 14 -0.10 -10.46 22.71
N MET A 15 -0.26 -9.18 23.05
CA MET A 15 0.63 -8.49 23.98
C MET A 15 0.45 -8.95 25.43
N GLU A 16 -0.77 -9.31 25.82
CA GLU A 16 -1.10 -9.78 27.17
C GLU A 16 -0.72 -11.26 27.40
N ASN A 17 -0.56 -12.03 26.33
CA ASN A 17 -0.22 -13.44 26.41
C ASN A 17 1.27 -13.67 26.73
N GLU A 18 1.56 -14.15 27.94
CA GLU A 18 2.93 -14.43 28.41
C GLU A 18 3.61 -15.62 27.71
N ASN A 19 2.84 -16.46 27.00
CA ASN A 19 3.36 -17.67 26.33
C ASN A 19 3.78 -17.45 24.87
N CYS A 20 3.81 -16.20 24.38
CA CYS A 20 4.26 -15.92 23.02
C CYS A 20 5.79 -15.99 22.90
N GLU A 21 6.28 -16.73 21.91
CA GLU A 21 7.72 -16.87 21.59
C GLU A 21 8.37 -15.50 21.30
N VAL A 22 7.60 -14.57 20.74
CA VAL A 22 8.01 -13.19 20.48
C VAL A 22 7.19 -12.26 21.36
N LYS A 23 7.87 -11.51 22.25
CA LYS A 23 7.22 -10.47 23.07
C LYS A 23 6.88 -9.25 22.22
N PHE A 24 5.60 -9.06 21.95
CA PHE A 24 5.13 -7.86 21.27
C PHE A 24 5.10 -6.68 22.24
N THR A 25 5.79 -5.59 21.93
CA THR A 25 5.87 -4.40 22.79
C THR A 25 5.04 -3.26 22.20
N ARG A 26 4.72 -2.26 23.02
CA ARG A 26 4.06 -1.02 22.54
C ARG A 26 4.85 -0.33 21.41
N ASN A 27 6.17 -0.50 21.35
CA ASN A 27 6.97 0.06 20.27
C ASN A 27 6.69 -0.65 18.93
N HIS A 28 6.45 -1.96 18.93
CA HIS A 28 6.07 -2.69 17.72
C HIS A 28 4.69 -2.26 17.22
N LEU A 29 3.73 -2.05 18.14
CA LEU A 29 2.40 -1.51 17.80
C LEU A 29 2.52 -0.11 17.16
N LYS A 30 3.27 0.79 17.80
CA LYS A 30 3.49 2.15 17.29
C LYS A 30 4.17 2.13 15.93
N ALA A 31 5.18 1.28 15.75
CA ALA A 31 5.89 1.15 14.48
C ALA A 31 4.97 0.67 13.35
N LEU A 32 4.07 -0.28 13.62
CA LEU A 32 3.10 -0.76 12.65
C LEU A 32 2.16 0.35 12.18
N ILE A 33 1.60 1.12 13.11
CA ILE A 33 0.66 2.21 12.81
C ILE A 33 1.34 3.34 12.03
N LEU A 34 2.55 3.75 12.44
CA LEU A 34 3.31 4.79 11.76
C LEU A 34 3.68 4.37 10.33
N CYS A 35 4.20 3.15 10.17
CA CYS A 35 4.59 2.62 8.85
C CYS A 35 3.38 2.55 7.89
N TRP A 36 2.22 2.10 8.38
CA TRP A 36 1.00 2.08 7.60
C TRP A 36 0.61 3.48 7.11
N THR A 37 0.57 4.45 8.02
CA THR A 37 0.05 5.79 7.73
C THR A 37 0.92 6.53 6.71
N ASP A 38 2.24 6.53 6.92
CA ASP A 38 3.17 7.28 6.07
C ASP A 38 3.21 6.72 4.64
N THR A 39 3.21 5.38 4.50
CA THR A 39 3.29 4.72 3.20
C THR A 39 1.97 4.79 2.43
N SER A 40 0.84 4.59 3.10
CA SER A 40 -0.49 4.67 2.48
C SER A 40 -0.81 6.07 2.00
N SER A 41 -0.53 7.11 2.80
CA SER A 41 -0.74 8.51 2.38
C SER A 41 0.08 8.83 1.12
N SER A 42 1.37 8.50 1.14
CA SER A 42 2.25 8.73 -0.01
C SER A 42 1.78 7.98 -1.26
N ALA A 43 1.27 6.75 -1.10
CA ALA A 43 0.78 5.95 -2.22
C ALA A 43 -0.47 6.58 -2.87
N VAL A 44 -1.42 7.06 -2.06
CA VAL A 44 -2.62 7.76 -2.54
C VAL A 44 -2.26 9.08 -3.22
N ASP A 45 -1.30 9.83 -2.68
CA ASP A 45 -0.85 11.09 -3.27
C ASP A 45 -0.26 10.86 -4.68
N TRP A 46 0.62 9.87 -4.83
CA TRP A 46 1.19 9.52 -6.13
C TRP A 46 0.15 8.98 -7.10
N ALA A 47 -0.78 8.14 -6.64
CA ALA A 47 -1.87 7.65 -7.47
C ALA A 47 -2.77 8.78 -7.97
N SER A 48 -3.14 9.71 -7.09
CA SER A 48 -3.93 10.87 -7.44
C SER A 48 -3.18 11.75 -8.43
N ALA A 49 -1.89 12.04 -8.20
CA ALA A 49 -1.07 12.83 -9.10
C ALA A 49 -0.99 12.24 -10.51
N GLU A 50 -0.82 10.92 -10.62
CA GLU A 50 -0.75 10.23 -11.92
C GLU A 50 -2.09 10.31 -12.67
N VAL A 51 -3.19 10.09 -11.97
CA VAL A 51 -4.54 10.18 -12.55
C VAL A 51 -4.88 11.59 -13.02
N ILE A 52 -4.49 12.62 -12.25
CA ILE A 52 -4.71 14.03 -12.60
C ILE A 52 -3.94 14.41 -13.86
N ASN A 53 -2.68 13.97 -13.97
CA ASN A 53 -1.83 14.26 -15.12
C ASN A 53 -2.30 13.55 -16.41
N HIS A 54 -3.14 12.52 -16.28
CA HIS A 54 -3.61 11.70 -17.39
C HIS A 54 -5.16 11.65 -17.46
N PRO A 55 -5.82 12.67 -18.04
CA PRO A 55 -7.29 12.76 -18.05
C PRO A 55 -7.98 11.60 -18.78
N GLY A 56 -7.29 10.95 -19.73
CA GLY A 56 -7.81 9.75 -20.39
C GLY A 56 -7.92 8.53 -19.46
N ILE A 57 -7.01 8.40 -18.49
CA ILE A 57 -7.03 7.35 -17.47
C ILE A 57 -8.19 7.60 -16.51
N LEU A 58 -8.35 8.84 -16.05
CA LEU A 58 -9.44 9.25 -15.16
C LEU A 58 -10.82 8.91 -15.74
N GLN A 59 -11.05 9.24 -17.02
CA GLN A 59 -12.33 8.94 -17.68
C GLN A 59 -12.62 7.43 -17.80
N ASN A 60 -11.59 6.62 -18.01
CA ASN A 60 -11.75 5.17 -18.08
C ASN A 60 -12.00 4.56 -16.70
N ALA A 61 -11.33 5.08 -15.67
CA ALA A 61 -11.54 4.71 -14.28
C ALA A 61 -12.98 5.00 -13.83
N GLN A 62 -13.49 6.20 -14.14
CA GLN A 62 -14.87 6.57 -13.84
C GLN A 62 -15.88 5.64 -14.53
N LYS A 63 -15.67 5.30 -15.82
CA LYS A 63 -16.53 4.35 -16.53
C LYS A 63 -16.53 2.96 -15.90
N GLU A 64 -15.38 2.48 -15.42
CA GLU A 64 -15.27 1.18 -14.74
C GLU A 64 -16.07 1.20 -13.43
N ILE A 65 -15.88 2.23 -12.60
CA ILE A 65 -16.59 2.42 -11.34
C ILE A 65 -18.11 2.52 -11.58
N ASP A 66 -18.52 3.34 -12.54
CA ASP A 66 -19.95 3.51 -12.89
C ASP A 66 -20.60 2.22 -13.37
N HIS A 67 -19.84 1.34 -14.02
CA HIS A 67 -20.33 0.06 -14.49
C HIS A 67 -20.50 -0.97 -13.36
N VAL A 68 -19.60 -0.98 -12.36
CA VAL A 68 -19.60 -1.99 -11.28
C VAL A 68 -20.44 -1.53 -10.09
N VAL A 69 -20.23 -0.31 -9.61
CA VAL A 69 -20.83 0.23 -8.37
C VAL A 69 -22.09 1.06 -8.68
N GLY A 70 -22.11 1.73 -9.83
CA GLY A 70 -23.17 2.67 -10.20
C GLY A 70 -23.04 4.04 -9.53
N HIS A 71 -23.98 4.94 -9.81
CA HIS A 71 -23.90 6.34 -9.39
C HIS A 71 -24.38 6.64 -7.95
N GLN A 72 -25.03 5.68 -7.27
CA GLN A 72 -25.74 5.95 -6.00
C GLN A 72 -25.07 5.35 -4.76
N SER A 73 -24.04 4.52 -4.94
CA SER A 73 -23.32 3.86 -3.85
C SER A 73 -21.83 4.17 -3.94
N LEU A 74 -21.17 4.28 -2.79
CA LEU A 74 -19.71 4.31 -2.72
C LEU A 74 -19.18 2.89 -2.87
N MET A 75 -17.96 2.77 -3.41
CA MET A 75 -17.26 1.50 -3.52
C MET A 75 -17.10 0.84 -2.14
N GLU A 76 -17.47 -0.44 -2.04
CA GLU A 76 -17.21 -1.27 -0.86
C GLU A 76 -16.05 -2.24 -1.11
N GLU A 77 -15.51 -2.83 -0.04
CA GLU A 77 -14.43 -3.82 -0.12
C GLU A 77 -14.82 -5.06 -0.96
N SER A 78 -16.10 -5.40 -1.01
CA SER A 78 -16.61 -6.50 -1.84
C SER A 78 -16.50 -6.27 -3.34
N ASP A 79 -16.39 -5.00 -3.77
CA ASP A 79 -16.38 -4.63 -5.19
C ASP A 79 -14.98 -4.65 -5.80
N ASP A 80 -13.94 -4.58 -4.97
CA ASP A 80 -12.52 -4.61 -5.37
C ASP A 80 -12.16 -5.68 -6.43
N PRO A 81 -12.55 -6.97 -6.31
CA PRO A 81 -12.19 -7.98 -7.31
C PRO A 81 -12.76 -7.72 -8.72
N ASN A 82 -13.79 -6.88 -8.84
CA ASN A 82 -14.44 -6.56 -10.13
C ASN A 82 -13.90 -5.28 -10.78
N LEU A 83 -12.90 -4.62 -10.17
CA LEU A 83 -12.34 -3.34 -10.61
C LEU A 83 -10.85 -3.46 -11.00
N PRO A 84 -10.52 -4.25 -12.04
CA PRO A 84 -9.13 -4.50 -12.42
C PRO A 84 -8.40 -3.24 -12.90
N TYR A 85 -9.08 -2.25 -13.48
CA TYR A 85 -8.45 -1.02 -13.93
C TYR A 85 -8.05 -0.12 -12.75
N ILE A 86 -8.92 0.03 -11.74
CA ILE A 86 -8.55 0.73 -10.48
C ILE A 86 -7.36 0.03 -9.80
N GLN A 87 -7.35 -1.30 -9.75
CA GLN A 87 -6.20 -2.03 -9.20
C GLN A 87 -4.91 -1.78 -10.00
N ALA A 88 -5.00 -1.64 -11.33
CA ALA A 88 -3.85 -1.29 -12.16
C ALA A 88 -3.38 0.14 -11.91
N ILE A 89 -4.31 1.10 -11.79
CA ILE A 89 -4.02 2.50 -11.43
C ILE A 89 -3.30 2.58 -10.10
N MET A 90 -3.60 1.72 -9.12
CA MET A 90 -2.88 1.71 -7.85
C MET A 90 -1.52 1.00 -7.93
N LYS A 91 -1.39 -0.04 -8.77
CA LYS A 91 -0.12 -0.78 -8.92
C LYS A 91 0.97 0.04 -9.63
N GLU A 92 0.59 0.92 -10.56
CA GLU A 92 1.54 1.69 -11.38
C GLU A 92 2.33 2.75 -10.57
N PRO A 93 1.72 3.58 -9.71
CA PRO A 93 2.43 4.51 -8.83
C PRO A 93 3.37 3.81 -7.86
N LEU A 94 2.98 2.63 -7.35
CA LEU A 94 3.86 1.81 -6.51
C LEU A 94 5.08 1.27 -7.28
N TRP A 95 4.97 1.17 -8.61
CA TRP A 95 6.07 0.81 -9.51
C TRP A 95 6.98 2.01 -9.83
N LEU A 96 6.39 3.17 -10.14
CA LEU A 96 7.10 4.36 -10.59
C LEU A 96 7.68 5.20 -9.44
N ASN A 97 6.92 5.34 -8.36
CA ASN A 97 7.22 6.19 -7.21
C ASN A 97 7.13 5.35 -5.91
N PRO A 98 8.10 4.46 -5.64
CA PRO A 98 8.07 3.66 -4.43
C PRO A 98 8.09 4.60 -3.21
N SER A 99 6.99 4.61 -2.44
CA SER A 99 6.78 5.45 -1.26
C SER A 99 7.87 5.28 -0.19
N VAL A 100 8.48 4.10 -0.18
CA VAL A 100 9.73 3.85 0.51
C VAL A 100 10.84 3.99 -0.54
N PRO A 101 11.64 5.09 -0.53
CA PRO A 101 12.87 5.16 -1.29
C PRO A 101 13.68 3.89 -1.02
N PRO A 102 14.48 3.35 -1.96
CA PRO A 102 15.21 2.11 -1.77
C PRO A 102 16.29 2.26 -0.68
N LEU A 103 15.88 2.27 0.59
CA LEU A 103 16.71 2.39 1.77
C LEU A 103 15.93 1.73 2.91
N GLU A 104 16.39 0.55 3.34
CA GLU A 104 16.89 0.39 4.71
C GLU A 104 17.41 -1.05 4.91
N GLU A 105 18.70 -1.06 5.19
CA GLU A 105 19.52 -2.11 5.75
C GLU A 105 18.75 -3.22 6.45
N THR A 106 18.74 -4.41 5.85
CA THR A 106 18.32 -5.56 6.63
C THR A 106 19.01 -6.86 6.16
N GLN A 107 19.36 -7.71 7.14
CA GLN A 107 20.22 -8.90 7.00
C GLN A 107 19.64 -10.06 6.16
N SER A 108 20.38 -10.46 5.13
CA SER A 108 20.41 -11.75 4.40
C SER A 108 19.17 -12.68 4.35
N ILE A 109 18.61 -12.83 3.14
CA ILE A 109 18.40 -14.15 2.50
C ILE A 109 18.70 -14.01 1.01
N GLY A 110 19.92 -14.38 0.60
CA GLY A 110 20.34 -14.38 -0.80
C GLY A 110 19.87 -15.64 -1.54
N ARG A 111 19.51 -15.48 -2.82
CA ARG A 111 19.38 -16.58 -3.79
C ARG A 111 20.71 -16.70 -4.56
N ALA A 112 21.48 -17.72 -4.22
CA ALA A 112 22.55 -18.38 -4.99
C ALA A 112 23.67 -17.56 -5.65
N GLN A 113 24.58 -16.99 -4.84
CA GLN A 113 26.04 -17.09 -5.07
C GLN A 113 26.75 -16.87 -3.72
N TRP A 114 27.18 -17.95 -3.08
CA TRP A 114 27.77 -17.93 -1.74
C TRP A 114 29.23 -17.46 -1.75
N SER A 115 29.48 -16.18 -2.04
CA SER A 115 30.72 -15.57 -1.56
C SER A 115 30.48 -15.10 -0.12
N LEU A 116 31.11 -15.77 0.85
CA LEU A 116 31.10 -15.41 2.27
C LEU A 116 31.58 -13.96 2.43
N GLY A 117 30.64 -13.04 2.55
CA GLY A 117 30.91 -11.69 3.07
C GLY A 117 31.25 -11.76 4.57
N PRO A 118 31.88 -10.73 5.14
CA PRO A 118 32.06 -10.61 6.58
C PRO A 118 30.70 -10.75 7.30
N LYS A 119 30.69 -11.36 8.49
CA LYS A 119 29.52 -11.26 9.38
C LYS A 119 29.23 -9.77 9.57
N ASP A 120 27.95 -9.38 9.44
CA ASP A 120 27.44 -8.01 9.57
C ASP A 120 27.73 -7.04 8.41
N SER A 121 28.06 -7.53 7.20
CA SER A 121 28.14 -6.68 6.01
C SER A 121 26.78 -6.25 5.46
N TRP A 122 26.66 -4.99 5.06
CA TRP A 122 25.50 -4.46 4.34
C TRP A 122 25.39 -5.05 2.94
N VAL A 123 24.19 -5.51 2.56
CA VAL A 123 23.92 -6.04 1.22
C VAL A 123 22.74 -5.30 0.63
N MET A 124 23.02 -4.46 -0.37
CA MET A 124 22.00 -3.84 -1.21
C MET A 124 21.64 -4.82 -2.33
N ILE A 125 20.46 -5.44 -2.22
CA ILE A 125 19.99 -6.32 -3.28
C ILE A 125 19.38 -5.48 -4.38
N ARG A 126 20.11 -5.31 -5.48
CA ARG A 126 19.58 -4.71 -6.70
C ARG A 126 18.72 -5.74 -7.43
N HIS A 127 17.41 -5.68 -7.20
CA HIS A 127 16.45 -6.46 -7.97
C HIS A 127 16.15 -5.80 -9.32
N ILE A 128 15.93 -6.62 -10.34
CA ILE A 128 15.45 -6.18 -11.65
C ILE A 128 13.92 -6.11 -11.56
N GLY A 129 13.39 -4.90 -11.34
CA GLY A 129 11.96 -4.63 -11.13
C GLY A 129 11.63 -4.17 -9.70
N PRO A 130 10.64 -3.27 -9.51
CA PRO A 130 10.22 -2.78 -8.22
C PRO A 130 9.48 -3.86 -7.43
N ARG A 131 9.76 -3.88 -6.13
CA ARG A 131 9.04 -4.67 -5.14
C ARG A 131 8.52 -3.71 -4.09
N PRO A 132 7.36 -3.05 -4.30
CA PRO A 132 6.84 -2.06 -3.36
C PRO A 132 6.65 -2.62 -1.95
N PHE A 133 6.43 -3.94 -1.83
CA PHE A 133 6.23 -4.65 -0.58
C PHE A 133 7.39 -5.57 -0.18
N SER A 134 8.59 -5.42 -0.75
CA SER A 134 9.72 -6.33 -0.50
C SER A 134 9.37 -7.80 -0.85
N THR A 135 10.21 -8.77 -0.46
CA THR A 135 9.96 -10.22 -0.64
C THR A 135 10.71 -11.04 0.41
N GLY A 136 10.27 -12.28 0.65
CA GLY A 136 10.97 -13.22 1.53
C GLY A 136 10.62 -13.01 3.01
N ARG A 137 11.54 -13.33 3.94
CA ARG A 137 11.28 -13.25 5.39
C ARG A 137 11.04 -11.82 5.91
N ARG A 138 11.24 -10.80 5.08
CA ARG A 138 10.94 -9.39 5.38
C ARG A 138 10.11 -8.73 4.30
N GLY A 139 9.19 -9.49 3.72
CA GLY A 139 8.06 -8.90 3.00
C GLY A 139 7.24 -8.01 3.93
N CYS A 140 6.62 -6.98 3.39
CA CYS A 140 5.73 -6.11 4.14
C CYS A 140 4.58 -6.94 4.71
N PRO A 141 4.36 -6.93 6.04
CA PRO A 141 3.24 -7.66 6.64
C PRO A 141 1.88 -7.04 6.23
N GLY A 142 1.86 -5.75 5.89
CA GLY A 142 0.68 -5.02 5.45
C GLY A 142 0.33 -5.16 3.97
N MET A 143 1.08 -5.94 3.18
CA MET A 143 0.88 -6.03 1.72
C MET A 143 -0.57 -6.35 1.34
N VAL A 144 -1.20 -7.31 2.02
CA VAL A 144 -2.57 -7.72 1.71
C VAL A 144 -3.54 -6.58 2.00
N LEU A 145 -3.41 -5.93 3.16
CA LEU A 145 -4.25 -4.81 3.56
C LEU A 145 -4.09 -3.64 2.58
N SER A 146 -2.85 -3.29 2.21
CA SER A 146 -2.58 -2.17 1.29
C SER A 146 -3.15 -2.41 -0.10
N MET A 147 -3.10 -3.65 -0.59
CA MET A 147 -3.61 -3.98 -1.91
C MET A 147 -5.14 -3.98 -2.00
N HIS A 148 -5.86 -4.03 -0.88
CA HIS A 148 -7.31 -3.90 -0.85
C HIS A 148 -7.77 -2.50 -0.44
N GLU A 149 -7.11 -1.87 0.53
CA GLU A 149 -7.52 -0.54 1.03
C GLU A 149 -7.22 0.58 0.02
N LEU A 150 -6.02 0.61 -0.55
CA LEU A 150 -5.59 1.72 -1.38
C LEU A 150 -6.44 1.89 -2.65
N PRO A 151 -6.79 0.82 -3.40
CA PRO A 151 -7.69 0.94 -4.55
C PRO A 151 -9.06 1.53 -4.19
N ILE A 152 -9.63 1.13 -3.05
CA ILE A 152 -10.94 1.64 -2.58
C ILE A 152 -10.85 3.12 -2.27
N VAL A 153 -9.80 3.55 -1.56
CA VAL A 153 -9.61 4.97 -1.22
C VAL A 153 -9.44 5.81 -2.50
N VAL A 154 -8.62 5.36 -3.45
CA VAL A 154 -8.43 6.06 -4.72
C VAL A 154 -9.71 6.09 -5.56
N ALA A 155 -10.47 4.99 -5.61
CA ALA A 155 -11.75 4.96 -6.31
C ALA A 155 -12.78 5.90 -5.68
N ALA A 156 -12.88 5.94 -4.35
CA ALA A 156 -13.75 6.86 -3.65
C ALA A 156 -13.38 8.32 -3.94
N ILE A 157 -12.09 8.62 -4.03
CA ILE A 157 -11.58 9.94 -4.43
C ILE A 157 -11.97 10.27 -5.88
N ILE A 158 -11.82 9.34 -6.81
CA ILE A 158 -12.20 9.51 -8.22
C ILE A 158 -13.72 9.69 -8.39
N GLN A 159 -14.51 8.99 -7.57
CA GLN A 159 -15.97 9.05 -7.60
C GLN A 159 -16.52 10.35 -7.01
N CYS A 160 -15.91 10.86 -5.93
CA CYS A 160 -16.42 12.03 -5.21
C CYS A 160 -15.97 13.37 -5.81
N PHE A 161 -14.87 13.41 -6.57
CA PHE A 161 -14.23 14.67 -7.00
C PHE A 161 -14.02 14.74 -8.52
N ASP A 162 -14.36 15.89 -9.10
CA ASP A 162 -14.00 16.24 -10.48
C ASP A 162 -12.68 17.02 -10.47
N TRP A 163 -11.63 16.43 -11.04
CA TRP A 163 -10.27 16.97 -10.99
C TRP A 163 -9.98 17.81 -12.22
N LYS A 164 -9.66 19.09 -12.00
CA LYS A 164 -9.19 20.00 -13.05
C LYS A 164 -7.85 20.56 -12.64
N ILE A 165 -6.84 20.39 -13.49
CA ILE A 165 -5.57 21.09 -13.33
C ILE A 165 -5.86 22.57 -13.57
N PRO A 166 -5.64 23.47 -12.59
CA PRO A 166 -5.69 24.89 -12.89
C PRO A 166 -4.60 25.16 -13.94
N CYS A 167 -5.00 25.69 -15.10
CA CYS A 167 -4.04 26.15 -16.10
C CYS A 167 -3.06 27.10 -15.39
N LEU A 168 -1.76 26.78 -15.45
CA LEU A 168 -0.70 27.69 -15.02
C LEU A 168 -0.58 28.82 -16.05
N SER A 169 -1.56 29.72 -16.06
CA SER A 169 -1.51 31.03 -16.68
C SER A 169 -2.60 31.90 -16.07
N GLU A 170 -2.24 32.65 -15.03
CA GLU A 170 -2.50 34.09 -14.85
C GLU A 170 -2.01 34.51 -13.45
N GLU A 171 -0.72 34.84 -13.34
CA GLU A 171 -0.17 36.10 -12.78
C GLU A 171 1.26 36.31 -13.32
#